data_AF-A0A6A4S764-F1
#
_entry.id   AF-A0A6A4S764-F1
#
_cell.length_a   1.000
_cell.length_b   1.000
_cell.length_c   1.000
_cell.angle_alpha   90.00
_cell.angle_beta   90.00
_cell.angle_gamma   90.00
#
_symmetry.space_group_name_H-M   'P 1'
#
loop_
_entity.id
_entity.type
_entity.pdbx_description
1 polymer ?
#
loop_
_entity_poly.entity_id
_entity_poly.type
_entity_poly.pdbx_seq_one_letter_code
_entity_poly.pdbx_strand_id
1 'polypeptide(L)' 'MLPEKSQGKVLHATVKAVGPGSVSQKGDLQAVSVKVGEKVLLPEYGGTKVVLDDKDYFLFRDADILGKYVE' A
#
# COMPACT_ATOMS: atom_id res chain seq x y z
N MET A 1 27.75 -6.57 9.54
CA MET A 1 26.94 -6.70 8.31
C MET A 1 25.91 -7.78 8.55
N LEU A 2 24.63 -7.48 8.40
CA LEU A 2 23.57 -8.50 8.50
C LEU A 2 23.42 -9.18 7.14
N PRO A 3 23.26 -10.51 7.08
CA PRO A 3 23.05 -11.22 5.82
C PRO A 3 21.75 -10.74 5.16
N GLU A 4 21.84 -10.28 3.90
CA GLU A 4 20.70 -9.78 3.11
C GLU A 4 19.57 -10.81 2.98
N LYS A 5 19.88 -12.11 3.13
CA LYS A 5 18.91 -13.21 3.10
C LYS A 5 17.92 -13.24 4.28
N SER A 6 18.17 -12.52 5.37
CA SER A 6 17.28 -12.51 6.55
C SER A 6 16.55 -11.18 6.76
N GLN A 7 16.68 -10.22 5.85
CA GLN A 7 15.83 -9.05 5.88
C GLN A 7 14.46 -9.44 5.33
N GLY A 8 13.52 -9.70 6.23
CA GLY A 8 12.13 -9.96 5.88
C GLY A 8 11.53 -8.82 5.03
N LYS A 9 10.38 -9.07 4.42
CA LYS A 9 9.68 -8.04 3.64
C LYS A 9 9.52 -6.78 4.49
N VAL A 10 9.94 -5.65 3.95
CA VAL A 10 9.74 -4.35 4.62
C VAL A 10 8.24 -4.08 4.63
N LEU A 11 7.64 -4.11 5.82
CA LEU A 11 6.21 -3.90 6.02
C LEU A 11 5.81 -2.42 6.00
N HIS A 12 6.76 -1.50 5.84
CA HIS A 12 6.48 -0.07 5.82
C HIS A 12 6.64 0.45 4.39
N ALA A 13 5.67 1.21 3.89
CA ALA A 13 5.70 1.77 2.55
C ALA A 13 5.20 3.21 2.51
N THR A 14 5.56 3.93 1.45
CA THR A 14 5.00 5.26 1.16
C THR A 14 4.03 5.15 0.00
N VAL A 15 2.83 5.70 0.17
CA VAL A 15 1.78 5.66 -0.86
C VAL A 15 2.20 6.51 -2.04
N LYS A 16 2.40 5.88 -3.20
CA LYS A 16 2.81 6.59 -4.43
C LYS A 16 1.62 7.04 -5.29
N ALA A 17 0.55 6.25 -5.29
CA ALA A 17 -0.67 6.51 -6.06
C ALA A 17 -1.88 5.99 -5.30
N VAL A 18 -3.04 6.61 -5.53
CA VAL A 18 -4.33 6.18 -4.97
C VAL A 18 -5.36 6.12 -6.09
N GLY A 19 -6.24 5.11 -6.02
CA GLY A 19 -7.40 5.03 -6.89
C GLY A 19 -8.51 5.99 -6.47
N PRO A 20 -9.58 6.13 -7.28
CA PRO A 20 -10.71 7.01 -6.99
C PRO A 20 -11.54 6.60 -5.76
N GLY A 21 -11.34 5.38 -5.26
CA GLY A 21 -12.12 4.80 -4.17
C GLY A 21 -12.94 3.60 -4.61
N SER A 22 -13.61 2.96 -3.65
CA SER A 22 -14.49 1.82 -3.90
C SER A 22 -15.90 2.30 -4.17
N VAL A 23 -16.59 1.72 -5.15
CA VAL A 23 -18.00 2.00 -5.40
C VAL A 23 -18.84 1.19 -4.42
N SER A 24 -19.63 1.87 -3.60
CA SER A 24 -20.58 1.24 -2.69
C SER A 24 -21.72 0.58 -3.47
N GLN A 25 -22.45 -0.35 -2.83
CA GLN A 25 -23.61 -1.02 -3.44
C GLN A 25 -24.71 -0.04 -3.88
N LYS A 26 -24.71 1.17 -3.33
CA LYS A 26 -25.64 2.26 -3.68
C LYS A 26 -25.20 3.10 -4.89
N GLY A 27 -24.02 2.82 -5.46
CA GLY A 27 -23.43 3.59 -6.56
C GLY A 27 -22.56 4.76 -6.09
N ASP A 28 -22.52 5.06 -4.80
CA ASP A 28 -21.68 6.12 -4.24
C ASP A 28 -20.19 5.75 -4.25
N LEU A 29 -19.33 6.69 -4.64
CA LEU A 29 -17.89 6.54 -4.54
C LEU A 29 -17.42 6.79 -3.10
N GLN A 30 -16.86 5.76 -2.49
CA GLN A 30 -16.20 5.85 -1.19
C GLN A 30 -14.70 6.07 -1.40
N ALA A 31 -14.24 7.31 -1.12
CA ALA A 31 -12.84 7.68 -1.25
C ALA A 31 -11.94 6.81 -0.35
N VAL A 32 -10.70 6.61 -0.80
CA VAL A 32 -9.67 5.92 -0.02
C VAL A 32 -9.32 6.70 1.24
N SER A 33 -8.90 5.98 2.29
CA SER A 33 -8.57 6.56 3.59
C SER A 33 -7.14 7.11 3.64
N VAL A 34 -6.30 6.75 2.66
CA VAL A 34 -4.90 7.14 2.53
C VAL A 34 -4.68 8.15 1.41
N LYS A 35 -3.67 9.00 1.55
CA LYS A 35 -3.27 9.98 0.54
C LYS A 35 -1.86 9.70 0.00
N VAL A 36 -1.58 10.19 -1.20
CA VAL A 36 -0.24 10.14 -1.80
C VAL A 36 0.75 10.86 -0.88
N GLY A 37 1.89 10.22 -0.63
CA GLY A 37 2.95 10.71 0.25
C GLY A 37 2.84 10.25 1.70
N GLU A 38 1.71 9.66 2.12
CA GLU A 38 1.58 9.13 3.47
C GLU A 38 2.36 7.82 3.64
N LYS A 39 2.93 7.62 4.84
CA LYS A 39 3.57 6.38 5.24
C LYS A 39 2.53 5.44 5.84
N VAL A 40 2.54 4.19 5.41
CA VAL A 40 1.57 3.17 5.83
C VAL A 40 2.27 1.88 6.23
N LEU A 41 1.59 1.12 7.09
CA LEU A 41 1.96 -0.23 7.46
C LEU A 41 1.18 -1.22 6.59
N LEU A 42 1.91 -2.07 5.89
CA LEU A 42 1.42 -3.12 5.02
C LEU A 42 1.36 -4.46 5.78
N PRO A 43 0.43 -5.35 5.41
CA PRO A 43 0.40 -6.71 5.91
C PRO A 43 1.58 -7.53 5.33
N GLU A 44 1.98 -8.59 6.05
CA GLU A 44 3.07 -9.50 5.63
C GLU A 44 2.73 -10.29 4.35
N TYR A 45 1.43 -10.50 4.14
CA TYR A 45 0.86 -11.23 3.02
C TYR A 45 -0.16 -10.37 2.28
N GLY A 46 -0.30 -10.62 0.99
CA GLY A 46 -1.17 -9.86 0.10
C GLY A 46 -0.41 -8.85 -0.74
N GLY A 47 -1.18 -8.12 -1.55
CA GLY A 47 -0.67 -7.17 -2.52
C GLY A 47 -0.16 -7.84 -3.80
N THR A 48 -0.34 -7.14 -4.92
CA THR A 48 0.14 -7.59 -6.23
C THR A 48 1.39 -6.80 -6.60
N LYS A 49 2.46 -7.51 -6.95
CA LYS A 49 3.66 -6.85 -7.48
C LYS A 49 3.37 -6.29 -8.88
N VAL A 50 3.67 -5.02 -9.09
CA VAL A 50 3.56 -4.36 -10.39
C VAL A 50 4.88 -3.67 -10.71
N VAL A 51 5.32 -3.73 -11.96
CA VAL A 51 6.56 -3.09 -12.43
C VAL A 51 6.18 -1.90 -13.28
N LEU A 52 6.66 -0.72 -12.91
CA LEU A 52 6.42 0.54 -13.61
C LEU A 52 7.76 1.26 -13.73
N ASP A 53 8.16 1.67 -14.94
CA ASP A 53 9.42 2.38 -15.19
C ASP A 53 10.64 1.67 -14.56
N ASP A 54 10.73 0.35 -14.74
CA ASP A 54 11.78 -0.52 -14.19
C ASP A 54 11.88 -0.49 -12.64
N LYS A 55 10.81 -0.07 -11.96
CA LYS A 55 10.70 -0.06 -10.50
C LYS A 55 9.58 -0.99 -10.03
N ASP A 56 9.90 -1.73 -8.98
CA ASP A 56 8.97 -2.61 -8.29
C ASP A 56 8.06 -1.82 -7.35
N TYR A 57 6.77 -1.91 -7.59
CA TYR A 57 5.72 -1.41 -6.72
C TYR A 57 4.82 -2.55 -6.26
N PHE A 58 4.07 -2.29 -5.19
CA PHE A 58 3.04 -3.21 -4.72
C PHE A 58 1.70 -2.50 -4.68
N LEU A 59 0.71 -3.12 -5.30
CA LEU A 59 -0.67 -2.68 -5.28
C LEU A 59 -1.41 -3.39 -4.15
N PHE A 60 -1.98 -2.62 -3.23
CA PHE A 60 -2.84 -3.11 -2.15
C PHE A 60 -4.22 -2.46 -2.22
N ARG A 61 -5.23 -3.12 -1.67
CA ARG A 61 -6.53 -2.50 -1.45
C ARG A 61 -6.48 -1.62 -0.21
N ASP A 62 -7.26 -0.54 -0.21
CA ASP A 62 -7.36 0.39 0.93
C ASP A 62 -7.67 -0.35 2.25
N ALA A 63 -8.57 -1.33 2.21
CA ALA A 63 -8.96 -2.12 3.38
C ALA A 63 -7.88 -3.09 3.89
N ASP A 64 -6.86 -3.43 3.08
CA ASP A 64 -5.78 -4.33 3.50
C ASP A 64 -4.66 -3.55 4.25
N ILE A 65 -4.67 -2.21 4.22
CA ILE A 65 -3.67 -1.37 4.90
C ILE A 65 -3.92 -1.41 6.42
N LEU A 66 -2.90 -1.80 7.20
CA LEU A 66 -3.05 -2.04 8.64
C LEU A 66 -3.06 -0.74 9.47
N GLY A 67 -2.37 0.28 9.00
CA GLY A 67 -2.27 1.54 9.74
C GLY A 67 -1.54 2.62 8.97
N LYS A 68 -1.70 3.85 9.46
CA LYS A 68 -1.03 5.04 8.93
C LYS A 68 -0.10 5.62 10.00
N TYR A 69 1.13 5.96 9.61
CA TYR A 69 2.02 6.72 10.47
C TYR A 69 1.56 8.18 10.48
N VAL A 70 1.27 8.69 11.67
CA VAL A 70 0.95 10.10 11.90
C VAL A 70 2.18 10.68 12.57
N GLU A 71 3.00 11.38 11.78
CA GLU A 71 4.12 12.20 12.28
C GLU A 71 3.67 13.64 12.46
#